data_AF-A0A2A3XV92-F1
#
_entry.id   AF-A0A2A3XV92-F1
#
_cell.length_a   1.000
_cell.length_b   1.000
_cell.length_c   1.000
_cell.angle_alpha   90.00
_cell.angle_beta   90.00
_cell.angle_gamma   90.00
#
_symmetry.space_group_name_H-M   'P 1'
#
loop_
_entity.id
_entity.type
_entity.pdbx_description
1 polymer ?
#
loop_
_entity_poly.entity_id
_entity_poly.type
_entity_poly.pdbx_seq_one_letter_code
_entity_poly.pdbx_strand_id
1 'polypeptide(L)'
;MSDPRINERIRVPEVRLVGPNGEQVGIVRIEDALRLAVESDLDLVEVAPTAKPPVCKLMDFGKFKYEAAVKAREARKNQTNTILKEVRFRLKIDTHDYETKVGHALRFLGAGDKVKAMIQFRGREQQRPEMGIRLLEKFAADVAEVGLVESTPRIDGRNMVMVVGPLKNKAEARREQQQKSGGRESAKRKIRTDAPEETEGQNVAAAMDDEALAKLEQARNAAEGEA
;
A
#
# COMPACT_ATOMS: atom_id res chain seq x y z
N MET A 1 21.75 3.55 -12.92
CA MET A 1 21.78 3.55 -14.40
C MET A 1 22.60 4.76 -14.79
N SER A 2 23.74 4.56 -15.46
CA SER A 2 24.58 5.67 -15.93
C SER A 2 23.78 6.49 -16.94
N ASP A 3 23.86 7.81 -16.83
CA ASP A 3 23.25 8.71 -17.81
C ASP A 3 23.91 8.46 -19.18
N PRO A 4 23.14 8.28 -20.27
CA PRO A 4 23.69 8.12 -21.62
C PRO A 4 24.57 9.31 -22.01
N ARG A 5 25.64 9.05 -22.78
CA ARG A 5 26.42 10.12 -23.40
C ARG A 5 25.66 10.62 -24.63
N ILE A 6 25.72 11.92 -24.88
CA ILE A 6 25.01 12.58 -25.98
C ILE A 6 25.95 13.45 -26.80
N ASN A 7 25.67 13.56 -28.09
CA ASN A 7 26.32 14.47 -29.03
C ASN A 7 27.85 14.45 -28.88
N GLU A 8 28.46 15.61 -28.61
CA GLU A 8 29.91 15.76 -28.46
C GLU A 8 30.51 14.96 -27.29
N ARG A 9 29.70 14.51 -26.32
CA ARG A 9 30.23 13.69 -25.21
C ARG A 9 30.65 12.28 -25.67
N ILE A 10 30.27 11.89 -26.89
CA ILE A 10 30.67 10.64 -27.53
C ILE A 10 32.05 10.85 -28.18
N ARG A 11 33.06 10.10 -27.74
CA ARG A 11 34.48 10.27 -28.14
C ARG A 11 35.02 9.06 -28.90
N VAL A 12 34.21 8.52 -29.82
CA VAL A 12 34.59 7.37 -30.66
C VAL A 12 34.58 7.75 -32.14
N PRO A 13 35.46 7.17 -32.97
CA PRO A 13 35.57 7.55 -34.37
C PRO A 13 34.40 7.05 -35.24
N GLU A 14 33.88 5.87 -34.92
CA GLU A 14 32.80 5.20 -35.67
C GLU A 14 31.70 4.73 -34.72
N VAL A 15 30.46 4.85 -35.17
CA VAL A 15 29.26 4.48 -34.43
C VAL A 15 28.31 3.70 -35.34
N ARG A 16 27.57 2.75 -34.75
CA ARG A 16 26.42 2.14 -35.42
C ARG A 16 25.21 3.05 -35.21
N LEU A 17 24.73 3.67 -36.27
CA LEU A 17 23.65 4.64 -36.24
C LEU A 17 22.28 3.98 -36.47
N VAL A 18 21.33 4.34 -35.62
CA VAL A 18 19.91 4.03 -35.74
C VAL A 18 19.13 5.34 -35.88
N GLY A 19 18.31 5.44 -36.92
CA GLY A 19 17.43 6.59 -37.18
C GLY A 19 16.30 6.73 -36.16
N PRO A 20 15.55 7.86 -36.21
CA PRO A 20 14.51 8.18 -35.24
C PRO A 20 13.38 7.14 -35.19
N ASN A 21 13.01 6.61 -36.36
CA ASN A 21 11.95 5.62 -36.51
C ASN A 21 12.42 4.17 -36.31
N GLY A 22 13.68 3.97 -35.90
CA GLY A 22 14.27 2.63 -35.73
C GLY A 22 14.91 2.06 -37.00
N GLU A 23 15.06 2.86 -38.05
CA GLU A 23 15.80 2.50 -39.26
C GLU A 23 17.28 2.27 -38.95
N GLN A 24 17.88 1.22 -39.51
CA GLN A 24 19.30 0.93 -39.32
C GLN A 24 20.10 1.56 -40.46
N VAL A 25 20.80 2.66 -40.17
CA VAL A 25 21.65 3.36 -41.16
C VAL A 25 22.97 2.61 -41.36
N GLY A 26 23.42 1.88 -40.34
CA GLY A 26 24.65 1.07 -40.38
C GLY A 26 25.81 1.70 -39.62
N ILE A 27 27.04 1.39 -40.02
CA ILE A 27 28.25 1.94 -39.39
C ILE A 27 28.63 3.21 -40.13
N VAL A 28 28.68 4.33 -39.40
CA VAL A 28 29.02 5.65 -39.94
C VAL A 28 30.06 6.33 -39.05
N ARG A 29 30.73 7.34 -39.57
CA ARG A 29 31.60 8.19 -38.76
C ARG A 29 30.75 9.02 -37.81
N ILE A 30 31.32 9.35 -36.66
CA ILE A 30 30.64 10.17 -35.66
C ILE A 30 30.26 11.56 -36.20
N GLU A 31 31.08 12.13 -37.08
CA GLU A 31 30.83 13.44 -37.70
C GLU A 31 29.56 13.42 -38.55
N ASP A 32 29.37 12.37 -39.36
CA ASP A 32 28.18 12.20 -40.19
C ASP A 32 26.93 11.97 -39.30
N ALA A 33 27.07 11.20 -38.22
CA ALA A 33 25.99 10.98 -37.27
C ALA A 33 25.58 12.26 -36.53
N LEU A 34 26.54 13.12 -36.16
CA LEU A 34 26.27 14.42 -35.55
C LEU A 34 25.60 15.38 -36.53
N ARG A 35 26.03 15.39 -37.79
CA ARG A 35 25.38 16.18 -38.85
C ARG A 35 23.93 15.76 -39.06
N LEU A 36 23.66 14.46 -39.18
CA LEU A 36 22.30 13.93 -39.32
C LEU A 36 21.41 14.26 -38.11
N ALA A 37 21.99 14.31 -36.91
CA ALA A 37 21.28 14.74 -35.70
C ALA A 37 20.85 16.21 -35.80
N VAL A 38 21.76 17.10 -36.20
CA VAL A 38 21.46 18.54 -36.41
C VAL A 38 20.47 18.76 -37.55
N GLU A 39 20.62 18.07 -38.69
CA GLU A 39 19.71 18.18 -39.84
C GLU A 39 18.28 17.71 -39.51
N SER A 40 18.15 16.81 -38.51
CA SER A 40 16.86 16.28 -38.07
C SER A 40 16.31 17.00 -36.83
N ASP A 41 16.99 18.03 -36.30
CA ASP A 41 16.68 18.68 -35.01
C ASP A 41 16.55 17.68 -33.83
N LEU A 42 17.39 16.64 -33.82
CA LEU A 42 17.42 15.58 -32.80
C LEU A 42 18.80 15.48 -32.14
N ASP A 43 18.87 14.74 -31.03
CA ASP A 43 20.14 14.43 -30.38
C ASP A 43 20.67 13.05 -30.80
N LEU A 44 22.00 12.94 -30.90
CA LEU A 44 22.71 11.68 -31.02
C LEU A 44 22.91 11.10 -29.62
N VAL A 45 22.15 10.06 -29.26
CA VAL A 45 22.21 9.44 -27.93
C VAL A 45 22.89 8.06 -28.00
N GLU A 46 23.90 7.84 -27.17
CA GLU A 46 24.59 6.55 -27.05
C GLU A 46 23.75 5.58 -26.18
N VAL A 47 23.07 4.63 -26.81
CA VAL A 47 22.19 3.67 -26.12
C VAL A 47 22.92 2.40 -25.65
N ALA A 48 23.97 1.99 -26.36
CA ALA A 48 24.77 0.82 -26.02
C ALA A 48 26.29 1.11 -26.14
N PRO A 49 26.93 1.61 -25.07
CA PRO A 49 28.36 1.92 -25.07
C PRO A 49 29.25 0.68 -25.10
N THR A 50 28.73 -0.49 -24.72
CA THR A 50 29.48 -1.75 -24.63
C THR A 50 29.64 -2.48 -25.97
N ALA A 51 28.90 -2.06 -27.00
CA ALA A 51 28.97 -2.65 -28.34
C ALA A 51 30.22 -2.17 -29.10
N LYS A 52 30.70 -2.99 -30.04
CA LYS A 52 31.79 -2.64 -30.97
C LYS A 52 31.28 -2.71 -32.43
N PRO A 53 31.13 -1.59 -33.15
CA PRO A 53 31.15 -0.20 -32.68
C PRO A 53 29.95 0.14 -31.76
N PRO A 54 30.04 1.19 -30.90
CA PRO A 54 28.95 1.62 -30.03
C PRO A 54 27.68 1.95 -30.80
N VAL A 55 26.52 1.68 -30.21
CA VAL A 55 25.23 1.95 -30.86
C VAL A 55 24.69 3.31 -30.42
N CYS A 56 24.51 4.19 -31.39
CA CYS A 56 23.94 5.52 -31.22
C CYS A 56 22.58 5.59 -31.94
N LYS A 57 21.61 6.23 -31.30
CA LYS A 57 20.27 6.42 -31.85
C LYS A 57 19.92 7.90 -31.87
N LEU A 58 19.37 8.37 -32.99
CA LEU A 58 18.81 9.71 -33.10
C LEU A 58 17.50 9.78 -32.34
N MET A 59 17.42 10.62 -31.33
CA MET A 59 16.19 10.84 -30.54
C MET A 59 16.26 12.15 -29.77
N ASP A 60 15.11 12.67 -29.35
CA ASP A 60 15.04 13.79 -28.39
C ASP A 60 15.44 13.29 -26.99
N PHE A 61 16.58 13.76 -26.49
CA PHE A 61 17.07 13.35 -25.17
C PHE A 61 16.21 13.91 -24.03
N GLY A 62 15.65 15.11 -24.19
CA GLY A 62 14.78 15.74 -23.20
C GLY A 62 13.51 14.92 -22.97
N LYS A 63 12.85 14.53 -24.05
CA LYS A 63 11.67 13.65 -24.00
C LYS A 63 12.00 12.28 -23.41
N PHE A 64 13.10 11.67 -23.85
CA PHE A 64 13.55 10.37 -23.33
C PHE A 64 13.81 10.42 -21.81
N LYS A 65 14.48 11.46 -21.31
CA LYS A 65 14.75 11.64 -19.89
C LYS A 65 13.46 11.81 -19.07
N TYR A 66 12.49 12.54 -19.62
CA TYR A 66 11.19 12.68 -18.98
C TYR A 66 10.44 11.35 -18.90
N GLU A 67 10.33 10.61 -20.01
CA GLU A 67 9.66 9.31 -20.06
C GLU A 67 10.35 8.28 -19.15
N ALA A 68 11.68 8.24 -19.16
CA ALA A 68 12.47 7.40 -18.27
C ALA A 68 12.23 7.76 -16.80
N ALA A 69 12.14 9.05 -16.46
CA ALA A 69 11.85 9.52 -15.11
C ALA A 69 10.41 9.19 -14.68
N VAL A 70 9.43 9.35 -15.56
CA VAL A 70 8.03 8.97 -15.32
C VAL A 70 7.93 7.47 -15.11
N LYS A 71 8.48 6.66 -16.01
CA LYS A 71 8.51 5.20 -15.89
C LYS A 71 9.23 4.74 -14.62
N ALA A 72 10.34 5.37 -14.26
CA ALA A 72 11.04 5.07 -13.00
C ALA A 72 10.19 5.44 -11.78
N ARG A 73 9.46 6.56 -11.82
CA ARG A 73 8.54 6.98 -10.76
C ARG A 73 7.34 6.03 -10.64
N GLU A 74 6.76 5.61 -11.76
CA GLU A 74 5.69 4.61 -11.81
C GLU A 74 6.15 3.25 -11.31
N ALA A 75 7.33 2.79 -11.74
CA ALA A 75 7.93 1.55 -11.26
C ALA A 75 8.15 1.60 -9.74
N ARG A 76 8.67 2.70 -9.20
CA ARG A 76 8.82 2.90 -7.75
C ARG A 76 7.47 2.93 -7.01
N LYS A 77 6.43 3.52 -7.59
CA LYS A 77 5.08 3.55 -7.01
C LYS A 77 4.43 2.17 -7.02
N ASN A 78 4.67 1.39 -8.07
CA ASN A 78 4.14 0.04 -8.23
C ASN A 78 4.95 -1.01 -7.47
N GLN A 79 6.20 -0.71 -7.12
CA GLN A 79 7.00 -1.54 -6.24
C GLN A 79 6.36 -1.55 -4.84
N THR A 80 5.65 -2.64 -4.54
CA THR A 80 5.11 -2.88 -3.20
C THR A 80 6.27 -3.16 -2.26
N ASN A 81 6.69 -2.16 -1.51
CA ASN A 81 7.75 -2.32 -0.51
C ASN A 81 7.21 -3.14 0.66
N THR A 82 7.64 -4.39 0.80
CA THR A 82 7.30 -5.26 1.93
C THR A 82 8.09 -4.81 3.15
N ILE A 83 7.39 -4.30 4.16
CA ILE A 83 8.03 -3.76 5.36
C ILE A 83 8.16 -4.88 6.38
N LEU A 84 9.28 -4.93 7.10
CA LEU A 84 9.45 -5.80 8.25
C LEU A 84 8.87 -5.10 9.49
N LYS A 85 7.77 -5.61 10.02
CA LYS A 85 7.12 -5.14 11.24
C LYS A 85 7.62 -5.94 12.43
N GLU A 86 8.08 -5.25 13.47
CA GLU A 86 8.53 -5.91 14.70
C GLU A 86 7.37 -6.03 15.71
N VAL A 87 7.17 -7.23 16.24
CA VAL A 87 6.23 -7.49 17.35
C VAL A 87 7.03 -8.02 18.53
N ARG A 88 7.00 -7.29 19.65
CA ARG A 88 7.80 -7.60 20.83
C ARG A 88 6.99 -8.32 21.89
N PHE A 89 7.49 -9.48 22.31
CA PHE A 89 6.93 -10.33 23.34
C PHE A 89 7.77 -10.29 24.60
N ARG A 90 7.11 -10.48 25.74
CA ARG A 90 7.76 -10.76 27.03
C ARG A 90 7.61 -12.25 27.32
N LEU A 91 8.56 -12.83 28.06
CA LEU A 91 8.53 -14.25 28.39
C LEU A 91 7.32 -14.62 29.27
N LYS A 92 6.92 -13.71 30.17
CA LYS A 92 5.72 -13.81 31.00
C LYS A 92 4.65 -12.85 30.48
N ILE A 93 4.07 -13.19 29.33
CA ILE A 93 2.97 -12.44 28.73
C ILE A 93 1.62 -12.91 29.30
N ASP A 94 0.70 -11.98 29.49
CA ASP A 94 -0.68 -12.29 29.83
C ASP A 94 -1.44 -12.80 28.59
N THR A 95 -2.46 -13.64 28.78
CA THR A 95 -3.26 -14.20 27.67
C THR A 95 -3.86 -13.10 26.79
N HIS A 96 -4.39 -12.02 27.37
CA HIS A 96 -5.03 -10.96 26.60
C HIS A 96 -4.01 -10.10 25.81
N ASP A 97 -2.84 -9.82 26.40
CA ASP A 97 -1.74 -9.13 25.69
C ASP A 97 -1.19 -9.99 24.54
N TYR A 98 -1.15 -11.31 24.74
CA TYR A 98 -0.75 -12.26 23.70
C TYR A 98 -1.71 -12.23 22.51
N GLU A 99 -3.01 -12.37 22.75
CA GLU A 99 -4.04 -12.34 21.71
C GLU A 99 -4.01 -11.02 20.92
N THR A 100 -3.81 -9.90 21.60
CA THR A 100 -3.69 -8.58 20.95
C THR A 100 -2.49 -8.53 20.00
N LYS A 101 -1.34 -9.08 20.40
CA LYS A 101 -0.13 -9.14 19.56
C LYS A 101 -0.24 -10.12 18.41
N VAL A 102 -0.92 -11.25 18.60
CA VAL A 102 -1.28 -12.18 17.53
C VAL A 102 -2.19 -11.47 16.52
N GLY A 103 -3.22 -10.75 16.98
CA GLY A 103 -4.10 -9.95 16.12
C GLY A 103 -3.35 -8.91 15.28
N HIS A 104 -2.36 -8.23 15.87
CA HIS A 104 -1.48 -7.33 15.12
C HIS A 104 -0.64 -8.07 14.08
N ALA A 105 -0.07 -9.22 14.43
CA ALA A 105 0.70 -10.03 13.48
C ALA A 105 -0.16 -10.51 12.31
N LEU A 106 -1.37 -11.03 12.57
CA LEU A 106 -2.33 -11.43 11.55
C LEU A 106 -2.68 -10.27 10.61
N ARG A 107 -2.88 -9.06 11.18
CA ARG A 107 -3.14 -7.85 10.39
C ARG A 107 -1.96 -7.45 9.50
N PHE A 108 -0.74 -7.56 9.99
CA PHE A 108 0.46 -7.24 9.20
C PHE A 108 0.72 -8.28 8.10
N LEU A 109 0.62 -9.56 8.42
CA LEU A 109 0.73 -10.65 7.44
C LEU A 109 -0.37 -10.57 6.39
N GLY A 110 -1.61 -10.30 6.80
CA GLY A 110 -2.74 -10.07 5.89
C GLY A 110 -2.63 -8.78 5.05
N ALA A 111 -1.77 -7.84 5.43
CA ALA A 111 -1.41 -6.69 4.61
C ALA A 111 -0.20 -6.95 3.68
N GLY A 112 0.37 -8.16 3.75
CA GLY A 112 1.54 -8.57 2.97
C GLY A 112 2.87 -8.03 3.51
N ASP A 113 2.93 -7.64 4.78
CA ASP A 113 4.17 -7.27 5.48
C ASP A 113 4.77 -8.49 6.18
N LYS A 114 6.10 -8.51 6.35
CA LYS A 114 6.79 -9.54 7.13
C LYS A 114 6.73 -9.19 8.61
N VAL A 115 6.61 -10.19 9.47
CA VAL A 115 6.58 -9.99 10.92
C VAL A 115 7.81 -10.60 11.56
N LYS A 116 8.58 -9.77 12.26
CA LYS A 116 9.67 -10.19 13.14
C LYS A 116 9.15 -10.27 14.57
N ALA A 117 8.87 -11.48 15.04
CA ALA A 117 8.55 -11.72 16.43
C ALA A 117 9.85 -11.71 17.25
N MET A 118 9.93 -10.86 18.27
CA MET A 118 11.11 -10.72 19.11
C MET A 118 10.75 -10.89 20.58
N ILE A 119 11.42 -11.81 21.27
CA ILE A 119 11.38 -11.94 22.73
C ILE A 119 12.67 -11.35 23.28
N GLN A 120 12.57 -10.42 24.23
CA GLN A 120 13.73 -9.93 24.95
C GLN A 120 13.87 -10.68 26.27
N PHE A 121 15.01 -11.34 26.49
CA PHE A 121 15.31 -11.96 27.78
C PHE A 121 15.84 -10.94 28.77
N ARG A 122 15.44 -11.02 30.05
CA ARG A 122 15.98 -10.15 31.11
C ARG A 122 16.61 -10.96 32.24
N GLY A 123 17.88 -10.66 32.53
CA GLY A 123 18.61 -11.23 33.66
C GLY A 123 18.67 -12.76 33.58
N ARG A 124 18.08 -13.43 34.59
CA ARG A 124 18.11 -14.89 34.75
C ARG A 124 17.30 -15.66 33.70
N GLU A 125 16.51 -14.97 32.88
CA GLU A 125 15.70 -15.58 31.82
C GLU A 125 16.56 -16.10 30.65
N GLN A 126 17.79 -15.59 30.47
CA GLN A 126 18.72 -16.08 29.44
C GLN A 126 19.10 -17.55 29.62
N GLN A 127 19.01 -18.08 30.85
CA GLN A 127 19.30 -19.48 31.16
C GLN A 127 18.17 -20.43 30.75
N ARG A 128 16.99 -19.91 30.37
CA ARG A 128 15.81 -20.72 29.99
C ARG A 128 15.30 -20.35 28.59
N PRO A 129 16.10 -20.59 27.53
CA PRO A 129 15.68 -20.30 26.16
C PRO A 129 14.49 -21.16 25.71
N GLU A 130 14.32 -22.36 26.27
CA GLU A 130 13.22 -23.29 25.96
C GLU A 130 11.83 -22.66 26.12
N MET A 131 11.64 -21.81 27.13
CA MET A 131 10.37 -21.11 27.34
C MET A 131 10.09 -20.09 26.24
N GLY A 132 11.13 -19.47 25.68
CA GLY A 132 11.00 -18.54 24.56
C GLY A 132 10.67 -19.27 23.26
N ILE A 133 11.29 -20.43 23.03
CA ILE A 133 11.03 -21.28 21.87
C ILE A 133 9.57 -21.73 21.86
N ARG A 134 9.07 -22.27 22.98
CA ARG A 134 7.67 -22.72 23.09
C ARG A 134 6.66 -21.60 22.82
N LEU A 135 6.94 -20.38 23.27
CA LEU A 135 6.07 -19.22 23.02
C LEU A 135 6.04 -18.84 21.54
N LEU A 136 7.20 -18.89 20.87
CA LEU A 136 7.29 -18.59 19.44
C LEU A 136 6.70 -19.71 18.58
N GLU A 137 6.83 -20.97 18.98
CA GLU A 137 6.17 -22.10 18.32
C GLU A 137 4.65 -22.00 18.43
N LYS A 138 4.12 -21.65 19.62
CA LYS A 138 2.69 -21.36 19.78
C LYS A 138 2.26 -20.22 18.86
N PHE A 139 3.01 -19.12 18.84
CA PHE A 139 2.72 -18.00 17.95
C PHE A 139 2.76 -18.39 16.47
N ALA A 140 3.71 -19.25 16.06
CA ALA A 140 3.80 -19.76 14.70
C ALA A 140 2.56 -20.59 14.31
N ALA A 141 2.04 -21.41 15.23
CA ALA A 141 0.81 -22.17 15.01
C ALA A 141 -0.41 -21.26 14.85
N ASP A 142 -0.55 -20.24 15.71
CA ASP A 142 -1.68 -19.30 15.67
C ASP A 142 -1.69 -18.42 14.41
N VAL A 143 -0.52 -18.15 13.80
CA VAL A 143 -0.42 -17.37 12.56
C VAL A 143 -0.30 -18.23 11.29
N ALA A 144 -0.33 -19.56 11.40
CA ALA A 144 -0.11 -20.48 10.29
C ALA A 144 -1.16 -20.34 9.17
N GLU A 145 -2.34 -19.80 9.46
CA GLU A 145 -3.39 -19.55 8.47
C GLU A 145 -2.99 -18.50 7.42
N VAL A 146 -2.20 -17.49 7.81
CA VAL A 146 -1.87 -16.32 6.96
C VAL A 146 -0.37 -16.13 6.72
N GLY A 147 0.47 -16.85 7.46
CA GLY A 147 1.92 -16.69 7.41
C GLY A 147 2.69 -18.02 7.37
N LEU A 148 3.86 -17.97 6.75
CA LEU A 148 4.84 -19.05 6.70
C LEU A 148 6.09 -18.64 7.48
N VAL A 149 6.62 -19.54 8.31
CA VAL A 149 7.87 -19.29 9.05
C VAL A 149 9.04 -19.30 8.07
N GLU A 150 9.69 -18.15 7.87
CA GLU A 150 10.89 -18.02 7.03
C GLU A 150 12.16 -18.30 7.82
N SER A 151 12.21 -17.82 9.07
CA SER A 151 13.32 -18.07 9.99
C SER A 151 12.77 -18.63 11.28
N THR A 152 13.23 -19.83 11.62
CA THR A 152 12.92 -20.48 12.91
C THR A 152 13.44 -19.64 14.09
N PRO A 153 12.90 -19.86 15.31
CA PRO A 153 13.39 -19.19 16.51
C PRO A 153 14.89 -19.36 16.71
N ARG A 154 15.63 -18.25 16.68
CA ARG A 154 17.08 -18.23 16.96
C ARG A 154 17.40 -17.19 18.01
N ILE A 155 18.38 -17.50 18.85
CA ILE A 155 18.94 -16.56 19.82
C ILE A 155 19.86 -15.57 19.09
N ASP A 156 19.54 -14.29 19.22
CA ASP A 156 20.31 -13.15 18.74
C ASP A 156 20.73 -12.30 19.95
N GLY A 157 21.84 -12.71 20.58
CA GLY A 157 22.37 -12.12 21.81
C GLY A 157 21.39 -12.22 22.99
N ARG A 158 20.83 -11.07 23.39
CA ARG A 158 19.85 -10.98 24.50
C ARG A 158 18.40 -11.17 24.02
N ASN A 159 18.19 -11.27 22.72
CA ASN A 159 16.86 -11.44 22.14
C ASN A 159 16.73 -12.83 21.51
N MET A 160 15.52 -13.32 21.41
CA MET A 160 15.16 -14.43 20.52
C MET A 160 14.30 -13.88 19.41
N VAL A 161 14.62 -14.20 18.17
CA VAL A 161 13.94 -13.68 16.99
C VAL A 161 13.39 -14.81 16.14
N MET A 162 12.20 -14.61 15.61
CA MET A 162 11.59 -15.45 14.58
C MET A 162 11.01 -14.53 13.51
N VAL A 163 11.12 -14.92 12.24
CA VAL A 163 10.58 -14.15 11.12
C VAL A 163 9.53 -14.98 10.41
N VAL A 164 8.34 -14.40 10.28
CA VAL A 164 7.18 -14.96 9.58
C VAL A 164 6.91 -14.09 8.35
N GLY A 165 6.92 -14.73 7.19
CA GLY A 165 6.53 -14.13 5.92
C GLY A 165 5.03 -14.33 5.65
N PRO A 166 4.38 -13.44 4.90
CA PRO A 166 2.98 -13.62 4.50
C PRO A 166 2.88 -14.74 3.45
N LEU A 167 1.80 -15.53 3.49
CA LEU A 167 1.52 -16.54 2.46
C LEU A 167 1.07 -15.91 1.13
N LYS A 168 0.35 -14.79 1.20
CA LYS A 168 -0.12 -14.05 0.03
C LYS A 168 0.83 -12.91 -0.31
N ASN A 169 1.03 -12.68 -1.60
CA ASN A 169 1.85 -11.56 -2.05
C ASN A 169 1.19 -10.22 -1.71
N LYS A 170 2.01 -9.21 -1.38
CA LYS A 170 1.53 -7.88 -0.98
C LYS A 170 0.60 -7.21 -2.01
N ALA A 171 0.80 -7.50 -3.30
CA ALA A 171 -0.08 -7.04 -4.38
C ALA A 171 -1.49 -7.66 -4.30
N GLU A 172 -1.60 -8.94 -3.95
CA GLU A 172 -2.86 -9.66 -3.80
C GLU A 172 -3.59 -9.22 -2.52
N ALA A 173 -2.85 -9.11 -1.41
CA ALA A 173 -3.35 -8.59 -0.15
C ALA A 173 -3.98 -7.18 -0.31
N ARG A 174 -3.31 -6.29 -1.06
CA ARG A 174 -3.82 -4.94 -1.33
C ARG A 174 -5.06 -4.93 -2.22
N ARG A 175 -5.13 -5.83 -3.21
CA ARG A 175 -6.33 -6.00 -4.07
C ARG A 175 -7.52 -6.51 -3.27
N GLU A 176 -7.33 -7.52 -2.42
CA GLU A 176 -8.38 -8.05 -1.54
C GLU A 176 -8.89 -6.99 -0.56
N GLN A 177 -8.01 -6.16 0.01
CA GLN A 177 -8.41 -5.05 0.88
C GLN A 177 -9.23 -3.98 0.15
N GLN A 178 -8.86 -3.62 -1.09
CA GLN A 178 -9.61 -2.65 -1.90
C GLN A 178 -11.00 -3.18 -2.29
N GLN A 179 -11.11 -4.47 -2.61
CA GLN A 179 -12.39 -5.10 -2.91
C GLN A 179 -13.32 -5.13 -1.68
N LYS A 180 -12.78 -5.44 -0.48
CA LYS A 180 -13.54 -5.43 0.77
C LYS A 180 -13.99 -4.02 1.18
N SER A 181 -13.18 -2.98 0.94
CA SER A 181 -13.56 -1.59 1.25
C SER A 181 -14.60 -1.03 0.27
N GLY A 182 -14.48 -1.33 -1.03
CA GLY A 182 -15.44 -0.89 -2.05
C GLY A 182 -16.84 -1.53 -1.89
N GLY A 183 -16.89 -2.79 -1.43
CA GLY A 183 -18.14 -3.46 -1.08
C GLY A 183 -18.83 -2.86 0.16
N ARG A 184 -18.06 -2.46 1.18
CA ARG A 184 -18.59 -1.80 2.39
C ARG A 184 -19.14 -0.41 2.11
N GLU A 185 -18.53 0.35 1.21
CA GLU A 185 -19.03 1.68 0.82
C GLU A 185 -20.32 1.59 -0.02
N SER A 186 -20.40 0.59 -0.91
CA SER A 186 -21.61 0.32 -1.70
C SER A 186 -22.78 -0.18 -0.83
N ALA A 187 -22.51 -1.02 0.18
CA ALA A 187 -23.51 -1.45 1.15
C ALA A 187 -23.97 -0.32 2.08
N LYS A 188 -23.05 0.55 2.53
CA LYS A 188 -23.38 1.72 3.37
C LYS A 188 -24.16 2.80 2.62
N ARG A 189 -23.95 2.95 1.31
CA ARG A 189 -24.80 3.80 0.44
C ARG A 189 -26.20 3.22 0.28
N LYS A 190 -26.34 1.91 0.06
CA LYS A 190 -27.65 1.24 -0.01
C LYS A 190 -28.47 1.36 1.28
N ILE A 191 -27.83 1.16 2.44
CA ILE A 191 -28.49 1.31 3.75
C ILE A 191 -28.94 2.76 4.03
N ARG A 192 -28.21 3.78 3.52
CA ARG A 192 -28.66 5.18 3.63
C ARG A 192 -29.80 5.53 2.66
N THR A 193 -29.93 4.85 1.53
CA THR A 193 -31.04 5.05 0.60
C THR A 193 -32.29 4.26 0.96
N ASP A 194 -32.16 3.16 1.73
CA ASP A 194 -33.28 2.33 2.21
C ASP A 194 -33.69 2.62 3.67
N ALA A 195 -33.11 3.65 4.32
CA ALA A 195 -33.60 4.11 5.62
C ALA A 195 -34.91 4.89 5.40
N PRO A 196 -36.01 4.59 6.12
CA PRO A 196 -37.21 5.41 6.05
C PRO A 196 -36.88 6.81 6.58
N GLU A 197 -37.26 7.86 5.84
CA GLU A 197 -37.27 9.22 6.35
C GLU A 197 -38.16 9.29 7.59
N GLU A 198 -37.56 9.26 8.78
CA GLU A 198 -38.20 9.75 9.99
C GLU A 198 -38.52 11.23 9.76
N THR A 199 -39.80 11.50 9.47
CA THR A 199 -40.34 12.84 9.28
C THR A 199 -40.52 13.46 10.66
N GLU A 200 -39.48 14.14 11.16
CA GLU A 200 -39.64 15.07 12.28
C GLU A 200 -40.30 16.36 11.79
N GLY A 201 -41.54 16.58 12.24
CA GLY A 201 -42.10 17.90 12.48
C GLY A 201 -43.14 18.40 11.48
N GLN A 202 -44.42 18.04 11.69
CA GLN A 202 -45.54 18.98 11.93
C GLN A 202 -46.91 18.26 11.96
N ASN A 203 -47.77 18.72 12.88
CA ASN A 203 -49.21 18.46 13.05
C ASN A 203 -49.64 17.43 14.11
N VAL A 204 -49.50 17.81 15.38
CA VAL A 204 -50.25 17.25 16.54
C VAL A 204 -51.67 17.85 16.68
N ALA A 205 -52.32 18.24 15.59
CA ALA A 205 -53.63 18.91 15.64
C ALA A 205 -54.78 18.13 14.97
N ALA A 206 -54.65 16.81 14.77
CA ALA A 206 -55.67 16.02 14.07
C ALA A 206 -56.07 14.72 14.78
N ALA A 207 -55.89 14.63 16.09
CA ALA A 207 -56.39 13.52 16.90
C ALA A 207 -56.77 14.01 18.31
N MET A 208 -57.80 14.85 18.38
CA MET A 208 -58.55 15.08 19.62
C MET A 208 -60.02 14.89 19.29
N ASP A 209 -60.60 13.87 19.90
CA ASP A 209 -62.00 13.49 19.72
C ASP A 209 -62.92 14.65 20.16
N ASP A 210 -63.96 14.95 19.38
CA ASP A 210 -64.90 16.08 19.59
C ASP A 210 -65.53 16.12 20.99
N GLU A 211 -65.57 14.99 21.69
CA GLU A 211 -66.07 14.87 23.06
C GLU A 211 -65.14 15.51 24.12
N ALA A 212 -63.83 15.59 23.84
CA ALA A 212 -62.84 16.17 24.76
C ALA A 212 -62.78 17.71 24.64
N LEU A 213 -63.00 18.25 23.43
CA LEU A 213 -63.11 19.70 23.20
C LEU A 213 -64.37 20.27 23.87
N ALA A 214 -65.49 19.56 23.83
CA ALA A 214 -66.72 19.97 24.52
C ALA A 214 -66.59 19.98 26.06
N LYS A 215 -65.81 19.06 26.64
CA LYS A 215 -65.56 19.01 28.09
C LYS A 215 -64.61 20.12 28.57
N LEU A 216 -63.64 20.52 27.74
CA LEU A 216 -62.75 21.65 28.03
C LEU A 216 -63.46 23.00 27.92
N GLU A 217 -64.43 23.14 27.00
CA GLU A 217 -65.18 24.38 26.84
C GLU A 217 -66.26 24.57 27.92
N GLN A 218 -66.89 23.49 28.40
CA GLN A 218 -67.74 23.52 29.59
C GLN A 218 -66.96 23.85 30.87
N ALA A 219 -65.71 23.36 31.00
CA ALA A 219 -64.85 23.70 32.13
C ALA A 219 -64.33 25.15 32.09
N ARG A 220 -64.10 25.72 30.89
CA ARG A 220 -63.71 27.12 30.71
C ARG A 220 -64.86 28.08 31.03
N ASN A 221 -66.07 27.80 30.54
CA ASN A 221 -67.24 28.64 30.80
C ASN A 221 -67.73 28.57 32.26
N ALA A 222 -67.44 27.48 32.98
CA ALA A 222 -67.70 27.38 34.42
C ALA A 222 -66.70 28.18 35.28
N ALA A 223 -65.50 28.47 34.76
CA ALA A 223 -64.46 29.23 35.47
C ALA A 223 -64.54 30.75 35.22
N GLU A 224 -65.26 31.22 34.19
CA GLU A 224 -65.48 32.65 33.90
C GLU A 224 -66.83 33.18 34.42
N GLY A 225 -67.62 32.36 35.11
CA GLY A 225 -68.94 32.71 35.65
C GLY A 225 -69.02 33.02 37.16
N GLU A 226 -67.90 33.00 37.88
CA GLU A 226 -67.81 33.38 39.30
C GLU A 226 -66.79 34.52 39.48
N ALA A 227 -67.16 35.70 38.98
CA ALA A 227 -66.61 37.00 39.37
C ALA A 227 -67.70 38.08 39.25
#